data_AF-A0A948U0J7-F1
#
_entry.id   AF-A0A948U0J7-F1
#
_cell.length_a   1.000
_cell.length_b   1.000
_cell.length_c   1.000
_cell.angle_alpha   90.00
_cell.angle_beta   90.00
_cell.angle_gamma   90.00
#
_symmetry.space_group_name_H-M   'P 1'
#
loop_
_entity.id
_entity.type
_entity.pdbx_description
1 polymer ?
#
loop_
_entity_poly.entity_id
_entity_poly.type
_entity_poly.pdbx_seq_one_letter_code
_entity_poly.pdbx_strand_id
1 'polypeptide(L)'
;MDEHAALDVIAVRAIETQDRARAVWSDAERSWASRAAAGVVGEKAAADVFVAKRAALVVERLDERNRALLAALRGMRWQAWQGWLFVLVAFVLGFMIDRMTSSNRVDLLAPPVLALLVWNLAVYLALLISPFFRANQSAAPGSLRKLVLRLVGLVPWRGALRPVAQSSDANVALASNAMIVKAWLALAMPLHAARIGRILHAAAAALALGVIVGLYARGLALEFRATWESTFLDAQAVHALLAVILAPGAWLTGIALPDAAHLHSIQAPASENAAAWLHLFAASVLLIVLLPRIALAARAGYREWQLARQFPLSLNEPYFQHLLRGFRGGPVRVRVVPFSYTIPEAAQTGLESIVARAFGGSAALVIEPPLHWDDDASALQRMAASGQGPIIALFNLTATPEEEVHGPLVDAFKTYFHAGHTLIAVVDASGFLARWPAEESRQAQRRKAWDELLGAHRLPVIHANLVAPDLQAIETDIDAAFASQEKETTVIS
;
A
#
# COMPACT_ATOMS: atom_id res chain seq x y z
N MET A 1 7.29 -2.89 -8.32
CA MET A 1 7.41 -1.44 -8.05
C MET A 1 8.10 -1.13 -6.72
N ASP A 2 8.70 0.07 -6.61
CA ASP A 2 9.33 0.56 -5.38
C ASP A 2 8.33 1.22 -4.40
N GLU A 3 8.81 1.52 -3.19
CA GLU A 3 8.02 2.13 -2.11
C GLU A 3 7.38 3.47 -2.51
N HIS A 4 8.09 4.30 -3.25
CA HIS A 4 7.63 5.64 -3.61
C HIS A 4 6.50 5.57 -4.62
N ALA A 5 6.69 4.80 -5.68
CA ALA A 5 5.66 4.49 -6.65
C ALA A 5 4.44 3.85 -5.97
N ALA A 6 4.65 2.93 -5.02
CA ALA A 6 3.55 2.29 -4.31
C ALA A 6 2.73 3.28 -3.46
N LEU A 7 3.38 4.24 -2.79
CA LEU A 7 2.67 5.29 -2.03
C LEU A 7 1.81 6.15 -2.96
N ASP A 8 2.36 6.57 -4.10
CA ASP A 8 1.64 7.36 -5.10
C ASP A 8 0.44 6.58 -5.66
N VAL A 9 0.63 5.29 -5.97
CA VAL A 9 -0.45 4.41 -6.46
C VAL A 9 -1.55 4.24 -5.40
N ILE A 10 -1.20 4.04 -4.13
CA ILE A 10 -2.17 3.94 -3.03
C ILE A 10 -2.92 5.27 -2.85
N ALA A 11 -2.22 6.40 -2.97
CA ALA A 11 -2.81 7.72 -2.87
C ALA A 11 -3.84 7.97 -3.98
N VAL A 12 -3.45 7.74 -5.24
CA VAL A 12 -4.31 7.92 -6.40
C VAL A 12 -5.52 6.98 -6.36
N ARG A 13 -5.31 5.70 -6.02
CA ARG A 13 -6.41 4.75 -5.84
C ARG A 13 -7.42 5.25 -4.82
N ALA A 14 -6.95 5.72 -3.66
CA ALA A 14 -7.84 6.21 -2.60
C ALA A 14 -8.65 7.43 -3.04
N ILE A 15 -8.01 8.39 -3.72
CA ILE A 15 -8.67 9.59 -4.25
C ILE A 15 -9.72 9.19 -5.29
N GLU A 16 -9.36 8.37 -6.28
CA GLU A 16 -10.28 7.98 -7.36
C GLU A 16 -11.45 7.11 -6.87
N THR A 17 -11.27 6.34 -5.80
CA THR A 17 -12.32 5.50 -5.20
C THR A 17 -13.30 6.32 -4.35
N GLN A 18 -12.82 7.37 -3.67
CA GLN A 18 -13.65 8.24 -2.83
C GLN A 18 -14.34 9.34 -3.64
N ASP A 19 -13.71 9.80 -4.73
CA ASP A 19 -14.28 10.75 -5.69
C ASP A 19 -15.27 10.08 -6.65
N ARG A 20 -16.35 9.50 -6.10
CA ARG A 20 -17.41 8.82 -6.87
C ARG A 20 -18.12 9.77 -7.84
N ALA A 21 -18.36 11.00 -7.41
CA ALA A 21 -18.93 12.05 -8.24
C ALA A 21 -17.98 12.55 -9.35
N ARG A 22 -16.70 12.14 -9.33
CA ARG A 22 -15.63 12.64 -10.23
C ARG A 22 -15.51 14.16 -10.25
N ALA A 23 -15.79 14.78 -9.12
CA ALA A 23 -15.83 16.24 -8.98
C ALA A 23 -14.41 16.82 -8.74
N VAL A 24 -13.55 16.06 -8.06
CA VAL A 24 -12.17 16.48 -7.76
C VAL A 24 -11.23 16.16 -8.93
N TRP A 25 -11.46 15.01 -9.56
CA TRP A 25 -10.70 14.53 -10.70
C TRP A 25 -11.70 14.06 -11.75
N SER A 26 -11.74 14.72 -12.89
CA SER A 26 -12.74 14.45 -13.94
C SER A 26 -12.42 13.19 -14.74
N ASP A 27 -13.39 12.64 -15.46
CA ASP A 27 -13.16 11.48 -16.32
C ASP A 27 -12.22 11.79 -17.49
N ALA A 28 -12.25 13.03 -17.99
CA ALA A 28 -11.28 13.51 -18.96
C ALA A 28 -9.85 13.46 -18.41
N GLU A 29 -9.62 13.89 -17.16
CA GLU A 29 -8.31 13.85 -16.50
C GLU A 29 -7.85 12.41 -16.20
N ARG A 30 -8.76 11.52 -15.79
CA ARG A 30 -8.45 10.09 -15.64
C ARG A 30 -8.01 9.47 -16.96
N SER A 31 -8.71 9.79 -18.03
CA SER A 31 -8.42 9.29 -19.37
C SER A 31 -7.07 9.81 -19.88
N TRP A 32 -6.80 11.10 -19.66
CA TRP A 32 -5.51 11.72 -19.96
C TRP A 32 -4.38 11.01 -19.21
N ALA A 33 -4.51 10.77 -17.91
CA ALA A 33 -3.48 10.14 -17.11
C ALA A 33 -3.14 8.73 -17.64
N SER A 34 -4.16 7.95 -18.01
CA SER A 34 -3.97 6.62 -18.59
C SER A 34 -3.30 6.69 -19.96
N ARG A 35 -3.75 7.57 -20.87
CA ARG A 35 -3.15 7.72 -22.21
C ARG A 35 -1.72 8.26 -22.15
N ALA A 36 -1.46 9.27 -21.32
CA ALA A 36 -0.14 9.85 -21.13
C ALA A 36 0.83 8.82 -20.53
N ALA A 37 0.38 8.03 -19.54
CA ALA A 37 1.18 6.94 -19.00
C ALA A 37 1.50 5.89 -20.07
N ALA A 38 0.48 5.43 -20.82
CA ALA A 38 0.65 4.45 -21.90
C ALA A 38 1.61 4.94 -22.98
N GLY A 39 1.51 6.21 -23.39
CA GLY A 39 2.42 6.82 -24.37
C GLY A 39 3.88 6.88 -23.89
N VAL A 40 4.11 7.07 -22.59
CA VAL A 40 5.47 7.12 -22.03
C VAL A 40 6.07 5.72 -21.82
N VAL A 41 5.29 4.76 -21.31
CA VAL A 41 5.81 3.43 -20.99
C VAL A 41 5.83 2.49 -22.21
N GLY A 42 4.99 2.76 -23.21
CA GLY A 42 4.80 1.92 -24.40
C GLY A 42 3.85 0.74 -24.17
N GLU A 43 3.25 0.24 -25.24
CA GLU A 43 2.20 -0.80 -25.22
C GLU A 43 2.64 -2.13 -24.60
N LYS A 44 3.94 -2.44 -24.63
CA LYS A 44 4.52 -3.70 -24.11
C LYS A 44 5.03 -3.58 -22.67
N ALA A 45 4.82 -2.46 -21.99
CA ALA A 45 5.31 -2.29 -20.63
C ALA A 45 4.67 -3.26 -19.63
N ALA A 46 5.41 -3.59 -18.57
CA ALA A 46 4.87 -4.33 -17.45
C ALA A 46 3.74 -3.54 -16.76
N ALA A 47 2.75 -4.26 -16.22
CA ALA A 47 1.58 -3.66 -15.57
C ALA A 47 1.95 -2.73 -14.40
N ASP A 48 2.95 -3.10 -13.62
CA ASP A 48 3.38 -2.30 -12.47
C ASP A 48 4.08 -1.01 -12.89
N VAL A 49 4.83 -1.02 -14.00
CA VAL A 49 5.44 0.16 -14.60
C VAL A 49 4.38 1.14 -15.12
N PHE A 50 3.35 0.64 -15.81
CA PHE A 50 2.23 1.45 -16.27
C PHE A 50 1.48 2.11 -15.11
N VAL A 51 1.08 1.32 -14.11
CA VAL A 51 0.32 1.81 -12.95
C VAL A 51 1.14 2.83 -12.14
N ALA A 52 2.42 2.55 -11.92
CA ALA A 52 3.33 3.48 -11.24
C ALA A 52 3.47 4.80 -12.01
N LYS A 53 3.67 4.75 -13.33
CA LYS A 53 3.82 5.95 -14.14
C LYS A 53 2.54 6.77 -14.19
N ARG A 54 1.37 6.11 -14.32
CA ARG A 54 0.06 6.77 -14.24
C ARG A 54 -0.10 7.49 -12.91
N ALA A 55 0.18 6.82 -11.80
CA ALA A 55 0.06 7.44 -10.49
C ALA A 55 0.97 8.66 -10.34
N ALA A 56 2.23 8.57 -10.79
CA ALA A 56 3.16 9.70 -10.76
C ALA A 56 2.63 10.92 -11.53
N LEU A 57 2.07 10.73 -12.74
CA LEU A 57 1.49 11.82 -13.54
C LEU A 57 0.26 12.46 -12.87
N VAL A 58 -0.57 11.65 -12.20
CA VAL A 58 -1.72 12.16 -11.43
C VAL A 58 -1.24 12.97 -10.23
N VAL A 59 -0.28 12.46 -9.47
CA VAL A 59 0.30 13.13 -8.29
C VAL A 59 0.95 14.46 -8.68
N GLU A 60 1.69 14.51 -9.80
CA GLU A 60 2.29 15.73 -10.35
C GLU A 60 1.23 16.77 -10.71
N ARG A 61 0.16 16.38 -11.41
CA ARG A 61 -0.92 17.30 -11.78
C ARG A 61 -1.78 17.74 -10.59
N LEU A 62 -1.90 16.90 -9.56
CA LEU A 62 -2.56 17.27 -8.31
C LEU A 62 -1.74 18.24 -7.45
N ASP A 63 -0.42 18.36 -7.66
CA ASP A 63 0.43 19.35 -6.96
C ASP A 63 -0.09 20.77 -7.14
N GLU A 64 -0.45 21.10 -8.39
CA GLU A 64 -0.94 22.42 -8.77
C GLU A 64 -2.18 22.83 -7.98
N ARG A 65 -3.00 21.86 -7.55
CA ARG A 65 -4.29 22.07 -6.87
C ARG A 65 -4.23 21.83 -5.37
N ASN A 66 -3.36 20.92 -4.89
CA ASN A 66 -3.37 20.47 -3.49
C ASN A 66 -1.95 20.17 -2.95
N ARG A 67 -1.18 21.24 -2.71
CA ARG A 67 0.15 21.18 -2.09
C ARG A 67 0.15 20.50 -0.70
N ALA A 68 -0.95 20.61 0.05
CA ALA A 68 -1.08 20.02 1.39
C ALA A 68 -1.06 18.49 1.34
N LEU A 69 -1.76 17.89 0.36
CA LEU A 69 -1.73 16.45 0.11
C LEU A 69 -0.31 15.96 -0.15
N LEU A 70 0.45 16.64 -1.01
CA LEU A 70 1.83 16.25 -1.31
C LEU A 70 2.80 16.46 -0.16
N ALA A 71 2.62 17.53 0.61
CA ALA A 71 3.36 17.73 1.86
C ALA A 71 3.09 16.56 2.82
N ALA A 72 1.84 16.11 2.91
CA ALA A 72 1.47 14.97 3.74
C ALA A 72 2.03 13.64 3.20
N LEU A 73 1.95 13.36 1.89
CA LEU A 73 2.56 12.17 1.27
C LEU A 73 4.08 12.15 1.48
N ARG A 74 4.77 13.28 1.29
CA ARG A 74 6.19 13.42 1.61
C ARG A 74 6.49 13.19 3.10
N GLY A 75 5.59 13.61 3.99
CA GLY A 75 5.68 13.33 5.42
C GLY A 75 5.49 11.85 5.78
N MET A 76 4.79 11.06 4.97
CA MET A 76 4.68 9.60 5.17
C MET A 76 5.94 8.85 4.76
N ARG A 77 6.78 9.46 3.92
CA ARG A 77 8.05 8.87 3.48
C ARG A 77 9.00 8.82 4.67
N TRP A 78 9.72 7.72 4.78
CA TRP A 78 10.66 7.51 5.87
C TRP A 78 11.82 8.50 5.83
N GLN A 79 12.09 9.15 6.96
CA GLN A 79 13.14 10.14 7.10
C GLN A 79 14.39 9.52 7.74
N ALA A 80 15.37 9.14 6.90
CA ALA A 80 16.54 8.37 7.33
C ALA A 80 17.39 9.07 8.42
N TRP A 81 17.39 10.40 8.48
CA TRP A 81 18.15 11.19 9.45
C TRP A 81 17.75 10.90 10.90
N GLN A 82 16.48 10.59 11.16
CA GLN A 82 15.97 10.29 12.51
C GLN A 82 16.65 9.04 13.09
N GLY A 83 16.91 8.04 12.24
CA GLY A 83 17.62 6.84 12.64
C GLY A 83 19.08 7.11 13.00
N TRP A 84 19.77 7.93 12.22
CA TRP A 84 21.17 8.28 12.48
C TRP A 84 21.34 9.10 13.76
N LEU A 85 20.41 10.02 14.06
CA LEU A 85 20.41 10.74 15.33
C LEU A 85 20.32 9.79 16.52
N PHE A 86 19.43 8.79 16.45
CA PHE A 86 19.30 7.80 17.52
C PHE A 86 20.56 6.93 17.71
N VAL A 87 21.21 6.54 16.61
CA VAL A 87 22.49 5.81 16.63
C VAL A 87 23.61 6.66 17.25
N LEU A 88 23.70 7.94 16.89
CA LEU A 88 24.67 8.88 17.46
C LEU A 88 24.46 9.08 18.96
N VAL A 89 23.21 9.30 19.38
CA VAL A 89 22.88 9.43 20.81
C VAL A 89 23.25 8.16 21.56
N ALA A 90 22.99 6.98 21.02
CA ALA A 90 23.39 5.71 21.63
C ALA A 90 24.92 5.57 21.76
N PHE A 91 25.69 5.98 20.75
CA PHE A 91 27.15 6.00 20.85
C PHE A 91 27.64 6.92 21.97
N VAL A 92 27.13 8.16 22.02
CA VAL A 92 27.50 9.14 23.04
C VAL A 92 27.16 8.64 24.45
N LEU A 93 25.97 8.06 24.62
CA LEU A 93 25.57 7.44 25.88
C LEU A 93 26.55 6.32 26.28
N GLY A 94 26.91 5.46 25.33
CA GLY A 94 27.88 4.36 25.57
C GLY A 94 29.24 4.88 26.02
N PHE A 95 29.72 5.93 25.35
CA PHE A 95 30.97 6.60 25.72
C PHE A 95 30.92 7.28 27.08
N MET A 96 29.74 7.75 27.53
CA MET A 96 29.55 8.37 28.84
C MET A 96 29.35 7.37 29.99
N ILE A 97 28.97 6.12 29.72
CA ILE A 97 28.68 5.11 30.76
C ILE A 97 29.85 4.94 31.73
N ASP A 98 31.08 4.88 31.21
CA ASP A 98 32.28 4.69 32.05
C ASP A 98 32.64 5.95 32.87
N ARG A 99 32.22 7.14 32.42
CA ARG A 99 32.54 8.41 33.10
C ARG A 99 31.75 8.65 34.40
N MET A 100 30.72 7.85 34.66
CA MET A 100 29.89 8.02 35.86
C MET A 100 30.55 7.48 37.13
N THR A 101 31.70 6.81 37.03
CA THR A 101 32.46 6.26 38.18
C THR A 101 33.67 7.14 38.48
N SER A 102 33.66 7.84 39.62
CA SER A 102 34.66 8.84 40.04
C SER A 102 36.00 8.25 40.51
N SER A 103 36.12 6.93 40.65
CA SER A 103 37.35 6.26 41.08
C SER A 103 38.19 5.76 39.89
N ASN A 104 39.53 5.79 40.00
CA ASN A 104 40.44 5.14 39.04
C ASN A 104 40.47 3.60 39.21
N ARG A 105 39.38 3.01 39.70
CA ARG A 105 39.24 1.58 39.95
C ARG A 105 38.17 1.02 39.03
N VAL A 106 38.50 -0.06 38.34
CA VAL A 106 37.54 -0.88 37.59
C VAL A 106 37.10 -1.99 38.52
N ASP A 107 35.83 -1.95 38.92
CA ASP A 107 35.21 -3.10 39.57
C ASP A 107 35.02 -4.21 38.53
N LEU A 108 35.57 -5.41 38.74
CA LEU A 108 35.40 -6.54 37.83
C LEU A 108 33.94 -7.02 37.77
N LEU A 109 33.15 -6.71 38.81
CA LEU A 109 31.71 -6.89 38.78
C LEU A 109 30.97 -5.71 38.15
N ALA A 110 31.69 -4.81 37.46
CA ALA A 110 31.21 -3.59 36.79
C ALA A 110 29.74 -3.72 36.33
N PRO A 111 28.80 -3.18 37.10
CA PRO A 111 27.38 -3.37 36.82
C PRO A 111 26.98 -2.98 35.40
N PRO A 112 27.51 -1.89 34.79
CA PRO A 112 27.10 -1.49 33.44
C PRO A 112 27.53 -2.46 32.34
N VAL A 113 28.77 -2.96 32.36
CA VAL A 113 29.29 -3.85 31.30
C VAL A 113 28.70 -5.25 31.43
N LEU A 114 28.62 -5.79 32.65
CA LEU A 114 27.98 -7.09 32.88
C LEU A 114 26.48 -7.04 32.54
N ALA A 115 25.77 -5.98 32.96
CA ALA A 115 24.36 -5.80 32.59
C ALA A 115 24.19 -5.71 31.07
N LEU A 116 25.07 -5.00 30.36
CA LEU A 116 25.06 -4.94 28.89
C LEU A 116 25.20 -6.33 28.28
N LEU A 117 26.14 -7.15 28.74
CA LEU A 117 26.36 -8.51 28.23
C LEU A 117 25.15 -9.41 28.50
N VAL A 118 24.69 -9.48 29.76
CA VAL A 118 23.53 -10.30 30.17
C VAL A 118 22.27 -9.88 29.42
N TRP A 119 22.02 -8.58 29.29
CA TRP A 119 20.87 -8.06 28.54
C TRP A 119 20.93 -8.47 27.07
N ASN A 120 22.09 -8.43 26.44
CA ASN A 120 22.23 -8.87 25.05
C ASN A 120 21.97 -10.36 24.88
N LEU A 121 22.49 -11.20 25.78
CA LEU A 121 22.21 -12.63 25.79
C LEU A 121 20.70 -12.91 25.95
N ALA A 122 20.03 -12.21 26.88
CA ALA A 122 18.58 -12.31 27.05
C ALA A 122 17.80 -11.90 25.79
N VAL A 123 18.22 -10.82 25.12
CA VAL A 123 17.61 -10.40 23.85
C VAL A 123 17.82 -11.42 22.75
N TYR A 124 19.00 -12.04 22.64
CA TYR A 124 19.23 -13.09 21.64
C TYR A 124 18.39 -14.33 21.92
N LEU A 125 18.31 -14.76 23.18
CA LEU A 125 17.42 -15.84 23.58
C LEU A 125 15.96 -15.51 23.22
N ALA A 126 15.49 -14.31 23.54
CA ALA A 126 14.16 -13.84 23.18
C ALA A 126 13.92 -13.85 21.65
N LEU A 127 14.92 -13.44 20.86
CA LEU A 127 14.83 -13.48 19.39
C LEU A 127 14.77 -14.91 18.85
N LEU A 128 15.56 -15.83 19.42
CA LEU A 128 15.61 -17.24 19.04
C LEU A 128 14.30 -17.98 19.36
N ILE A 129 13.68 -17.70 20.51
CA ILE A 129 12.43 -18.34 20.91
C ILE A 129 11.19 -17.68 20.29
N SER A 130 11.27 -16.40 19.88
CA SER A 130 10.14 -15.64 19.32
C SER A 130 9.38 -16.32 18.17
N PRO A 131 9.99 -17.01 17.18
CA PRO A 131 9.23 -17.68 16.12
C PRO A 131 8.29 -18.78 16.65
N PHE A 132 8.68 -19.51 17.70
CA PHE A 132 7.89 -20.61 18.27
C PHE A 132 6.60 -20.12 18.95
N PHE A 133 6.65 -18.92 19.54
CA PHE A 133 5.48 -18.29 20.15
C PHE A 133 4.64 -17.45 19.18
N ARG A 134 5.11 -17.24 17.94
CA ARG A 134 4.40 -16.48 16.89
C ARG A 134 3.45 -17.35 16.07
N ALA A 135 3.72 -18.65 15.93
CA ALA A 135 2.86 -19.58 15.20
C ALA A 135 1.47 -19.74 15.82
N ASN A 136 1.32 -19.50 17.12
CA ASN A 136 0.06 -19.66 17.86
C ASN A 136 -0.72 -18.34 18.06
N GLN A 137 -0.24 -17.22 17.49
CA GLN A 137 -0.88 -15.91 17.63
C GLN A 137 -1.62 -15.53 16.35
N SER A 138 -2.69 -16.27 16.06
CA SER A 138 -3.71 -15.84 15.12
C SER A 138 -4.40 -14.57 15.67
N ALA A 139 -4.27 -13.46 14.95
CA ALA A 139 -5.21 -12.32 14.96
C ALA A 139 -5.27 -11.32 16.15
N ALA A 140 -4.24 -11.15 16.99
CA ALA A 140 -4.17 -9.97 17.88
C ALA A 140 -3.02 -9.01 17.48
N PRO A 141 -3.27 -7.70 17.28
CA PRO A 141 -2.20 -6.74 17.03
C PRO A 141 -1.38 -6.59 18.32
N GLY A 142 -0.22 -7.27 18.38
CA GLY A 142 0.69 -7.23 19.52
C GLY A 142 1.01 -5.80 19.97
N SER A 143 1.25 -5.61 21.25
CA SER A 143 1.65 -4.33 21.88
C SER A 143 2.78 -3.64 21.12
N LEU A 144 3.73 -4.40 20.57
CA LEU A 144 4.80 -3.94 19.67
C LEU A 144 4.29 -3.36 18.35
N ARG A 145 3.26 -3.95 17.73
CA ARG A 145 2.62 -3.38 16.54
C ARG A 145 1.95 -2.05 16.86
N LYS A 146 1.28 -1.94 18.02
CA LYS A 146 0.69 -0.68 18.50
C LYS A 146 1.76 0.36 18.84
N LEU A 147 2.89 -0.06 19.41
CA LEU A 147 4.03 0.81 19.70
C LEU A 147 4.70 1.29 18.40
N VAL A 148 4.93 0.40 17.43
CA VAL A 148 5.44 0.76 16.10
C VAL A 148 4.49 1.71 15.40
N LEU A 149 3.18 1.44 15.43
CA LEU A 149 2.15 2.33 14.89
C LEU A 149 2.08 3.68 15.64
N ARG A 150 2.41 3.72 16.95
CA ARG A 150 2.55 4.98 17.70
C ARG A 150 3.83 5.71 17.35
N LEU A 151 4.98 5.04 17.27
CA LEU A 151 6.26 5.66 16.92
C LEU A 151 6.28 6.18 15.47
N VAL A 152 5.69 5.42 14.53
CA VAL A 152 5.45 5.86 13.14
C VAL A 152 4.29 6.87 13.09
N GLY A 153 3.27 6.70 13.93
CA GLY A 153 2.09 7.56 14.01
C GLY A 153 2.26 8.88 14.79
N LEU A 154 3.40 9.08 15.47
CA LEU A 154 3.80 10.30 16.18
C LEU A 154 4.34 11.38 15.20
N VAL A 155 4.43 11.07 13.91
CA VAL A 155 4.69 12.04 12.83
C VAL A 155 3.46 12.96 12.65
N PRO A 156 3.60 14.24 12.20
CA PRO A 156 2.51 15.23 12.15
C PRO A 156 1.44 15.02 11.06
N TRP A 157 1.54 13.96 10.25
CA TRP A 157 0.64 13.66 9.11
C TRP A 157 -0.85 13.63 9.45
N ARG A 158 -1.26 13.24 10.66
CA ARG A 158 -2.67 13.26 11.08
C ARG A 158 -3.25 14.68 11.16
N GLY A 159 -2.41 15.67 11.46
CA GLY A 159 -2.78 17.09 11.44
C GLY A 159 -2.72 17.70 10.05
N ALA A 160 -1.72 17.33 9.24
CA ALA A 160 -1.54 17.82 7.87
C ALA A 160 -2.62 17.36 6.89
N LEU A 161 -3.32 16.27 7.20
CA LEU A 161 -4.38 15.68 6.39
C LEU A 161 -5.80 16.14 6.79
N ARG A 162 -5.93 17.05 7.76
CA ARG A 162 -7.22 17.66 8.11
C ARG A 162 -7.52 18.78 7.12
N PRO A 163 -8.60 18.68 6.33
CA PRO A 163 -9.04 19.81 5.53
C PRO A 163 -9.51 20.94 6.46
N VAL A 164 -9.12 22.17 6.12
CA VAL A 164 -9.40 23.38 6.92
C VAL A 164 -10.80 23.96 6.62
N ALA A 165 -11.52 23.43 5.61
CA ALA A 165 -12.82 23.94 5.18
C ALA A 165 -13.97 22.94 5.39
N GLN A 166 -15.18 23.43 5.66
CA GLN A 166 -16.42 22.65 5.79
C GLN A 166 -17.20 22.64 4.45
N SER A 167 -16.65 22.02 3.41
CA SER A 167 -17.35 21.80 2.13
C SER A 167 -17.52 20.30 1.83
N SER A 168 -18.40 19.94 0.88
CA SER A 168 -18.53 18.56 0.38
C SER A 168 -17.20 17.98 -0.09
N ASP A 169 -16.37 18.80 -0.75
CA ASP A 169 -15.05 18.42 -1.26
C ASP A 169 -14.06 18.14 -0.13
N ALA A 170 -14.20 18.85 1.00
CA ALA A 170 -13.38 18.60 2.18
C ALA A 170 -13.69 17.25 2.84
N ASN A 171 -14.96 16.79 2.81
CA ASN A 171 -15.33 15.48 3.32
C ASN A 171 -14.73 14.35 2.45
N VAL A 172 -14.77 14.50 1.11
CA VAL A 172 -14.13 13.55 0.17
C VAL A 172 -12.62 13.54 0.37
N ALA A 173 -11.98 14.70 0.55
CA ALA A 173 -10.56 14.80 0.83
C ALA A 173 -10.17 14.14 2.16
N LEU A 174 -10.95 14.35 3.23
CA LEU A 174 -10.72 13.74 4.53
C LEU A 174 -10.87 12.20 4.47
N ALA A 175 -11.92 11.72 3.81
CA ALA A 175 -12.17 10.29 3.62
C ALA A 175 -11.04 9.63 2.80
N SER A 176 -10.61 10.29 1.72
CA SER A 176 -9.44 9.88 0.92
C SER A 176 -8.19 9.78 1.79
N ASN A 177 -7.87 10.85 2.52
CA ASN A 177 -6.70 10.89 3.39
C ASN A 177 -6.68 9.78 4.45
N ALA A 178 -7.83 9.52 5.10
CA ALA A 178 -7.96 8.44 6.07
C ALA A 178 -7.74 7.07 5.43
N MET A 179 -8.27 6.86 4.21
CA MET A 179 -8.08 5.64 3.44
C MET A 179 -6.63 5.45 3.00
N ILE A 180 -5.93 6.53 2.59
CA ILE A 180 -4.50 6.50 2.25
C ILE A 180 -3.68 6.04 3.45
N VAL A 181 -3.84 6.68 4.60
CA VAL A 181 -3.08 6.34 5.81
C VAL A 181 -3.36 4.90 6.24
N LYS A 182 -4.62 4.46 6.21
CA LYS A 182 -5.00 3.09 6.56
C LYS A 182 -4.37 2.06 5.61
N ALA A 183 -4.48 2.28 4.30
CA ALA A 183 -3.94 1.37 3.29
C ALA A 183 -2.41 1.35 3.32
N TRP A 184 -1.76 2.51 3.45
CA TRP A 184 -0.32 2.64 3.58
C TRP A 184 0.19 1.90 4.80
N LEU A 185 -0.37 2.17 5.98
CA LEU A 185 0.04 1.53 7.22
C LEU A 185 -0.11 0.01 7.13
N ALA A 186 -1.20 -0.50 6.55
CA ALA A 186 -1.42 -1.93 6.41
C ALA A 186 -0.32 -2.62 5.58
N LEU A 187 0.09 -2.00 4.47
CA LEU A 187 1.08 -2.57 3.53
C LEU A 187 2.53 -2.29 3.94
N ALA A 188 2.83 -1.11 4.48
CA ALA A 188 4.18 -0.69 4.85
C ALA A 188 4.64 -1.24 6.22
N MET A 189 3.76 -1.91 6.99
CA MET A 189 4.11 -2.49 8.30
C MET A 189 5.41 -3.32 8.28
N PRO A 190 5.62 -4.28 7.36
CA PRO A 190 6.83 -5.09 7.34
C PRO A 190 8.10 -4.28 7.05
N LEU A 191 7.98 -3.24 6.22
CA LEU A 191 9.07 -2.34 5.87
C LEU A 191 9.46 -1.46 7.07
N HIS A 192 8.47 -0.86 7.76
CA HIS A 192 8.73 -0.10 8.98
C HIS A 192 9.31 -0.97 10.10
N ALA A 193 8.87 -2.22 10.23
CA ALA A 193 9.46 -3.16 11.19
C ALA A 193 10.94 -3.45 10.88
N ALA A 194 11.30 -3.61 9.60
CA ALA A 194 12.69 -3.78 9.18
C ALA A 194 13.55 -2.54 9.51
N ARG A 195 13.04 -1.34 9.23
CA ARG A 195 13.70 -0.06 9.54
C ARG A 195 13.97 0.13 11.02
N ILE A 196 12.94 -0.06 11.85
CA ILE A 196 13.05 0.06 13.31
C ILE A 196 14.02 -1.00 13.84
N GLY A 197 13.91 -2.25 13.36
CA GLY A 197 14.84 -3.31 13.73
C GLY A 197 16.29 -2.96 13.41
N ARG A 198 16.55 -2.44 12.19
CA ARG A 198 17.88 -1.98 11.80
C ARG A 198 18.40 -0.89 12.73
N ILE A 199 17.60 0.12 13.01
CA ILE A 199 17.99 1.26 13.85
C ILE A 199 18.28 0.81 15.29
N LEU A 200 17.43 -0.04 15.87
CA LEU A 200 17.64 -0.55 17.22
C LEU A 200 18.92 -1.39 17.32
N HIS A 201 19.20 -2.25 16.33
CA HIS A 201 20.44 -3.02 16.31
C HIS A 201 21.67 -2.15 16.06
N ALA A 202 21.60 -1.19 15.14
CA ALA A 202 22.68 -0.24 14.89
C ALA A 202 22.96 0.65 16.11
N ALA A 203 21.93 1.09 16.82
CA ALA A 203 22.06 1.87 18.04
C ALA A 203 22.67 1.03 19.17
N ALA A 204 22.28 -0.24 19.32
CA ALA A 204 22.89 -1.14 20.30
C ALA A 204 24.37 -1.45 19.97
N ALA A 205 24.71 -1.61 18.69
CA ALA A 205 26.10 -1.71 18.23
C ALA A 205 26.89 -0.43 18.55
N ALA A 206 26.33 0.73 18.25
CA ALA A 206 26.95 2.02 18.52
C ALA A 206 27.15 2.28 20.02
N LEU A 207 26.18 1.89 20.87
CA LEU A 207 26.31 1.92 22.33
C LEU A 207 27.49 1.06 22.79
N ALA A 208 27.57 -0.19 22.32
CA ALA A 208 28.66 -1.10 22.67
C ALA A 208 30.03 -0.59 22.20
N LEU A 209 30.09 -0.01 21.00
CA LEU A 209 31.29 0.63 20.48
C LEU A 209 31.68 1.84 21.34
N GLY A 210 30.71 2.67 21.74
CA GLY A 210 30.92 3.79 22.64
C GLY A 210 31.51 3.35 23.98
N VAL A 211 31.00 2.25 24.56
CA VAL A 211 31.55 1.64 25.79
C VAL A 211 33.01 1.21 25.58
N ILE A 212 33.31 0.48 24.50
CA ILE A 212 34.69 0.05 24.19
C ILE A 212 35.62 1.26 24.04
N VAL A 213 35.21 2.28 23.28
CA VAL A 213 35.98 3.51 23.08
C VAL A 213 36.17 4.25 24.40
N GLY A 214 35.16 4.30 25.26
CA GLY A 214 35.22 4.92 26.59
C GLY A 214 36.24 4.23 27.49
N LEU A 215 36.21 2.89 27.55
CA LEU A 215 37.15 2.08 28.32
C LEU A 215 38.61 2.36 27.91
N TYR A 216 38.90 2.35 26.60
CA TYR A 216 40.26 2.60 26.11
C TYR A 216 40.70 4.06 26.22
N ALA A 217 39.81 5.02 25.95
CA ALA A 217 40.13 6.45 26.05
C ALA A 217 40.59 6.82 27.46
N ARG A 218 39.99 6.21 28.49
CA ARG A 218 40.36 6.44 29.87
C ARG A 218 41.60 5.64 30.29
N GLY A 219 41.77 4.41 29.79
CA GLY A 219 42.98 3.61 30.00
C GLY A 219 44.26 4.20 29.40
N LEU A 220 44.14 5.09 28.41
CA LEU A 220 45.27 5.85 27.86
C LEU A 220 45.66 7.05 28.74
N ALA A 221 44.71 7.63 29.48
CA ALA A 221 44.90 8.87 30.24
C ALA A 221 45.18 8.62 31.74
N LEU A 222 44.73 7.47 32.28
CA LEU A 222 44.76 7.17 33.71
C LEU A 222 45.20 5.72 33.94
N GLU A 223 45.94 5.48 35.03
CA GLU A 223 46.26 4.13 35.48
C GLU A 223 45.03 3.51 36.16
N PHE A 224 44.31 2.65 35.42
CA PHE A 224 43.20 1.90 35.98
C PHE A 224 43.67 0.71 36.80
N ARG A 225 43.04 0.55 37.95
CA ARG A 225 43.26 -0.59 38.83
C ARG A 225 42.04 -1.51 38.87
N ALA A 226 42.22 -2.79 38.57
CA ALA A 226 41.18 -3.81 38.67
C ALA A 226 41.05 -4.28 40.12
N THR A 227 39.82 -4.35 40.62
CA THR A 227 39.44 -4.84 41.95
C THR A 227 38.05 -5.45 41.85
N TRP A 228 37.60 -6.20 42.85
CA TRP A 228 36.19 -6.55 42.98
C TRP A 228 35.74 -6.55 44.44
N GLU A 229 34.45 -6.36 44.64
CA GLU A 229 33.82 -6.41 45.95
C GLU A 229 32.44 -7.08 45.85
N SER A 230 32.12 -7.95 46.79
CA SER A 230 30.80 -8.56 46.88
C SER A 230 30.46 -8.89 48.32
N THR A 231 29.22 -8.58 48.72
CA THR A 231 28.66 -9.02 50.00
C THR A 231 28.24 -10.49 49.98
N PHE A 232 27.96 -11.04 48.79
CA PHE A 232 27.30 -12.34 48.65
C PHE A 232 28.15 -13.39 47.94
N LEU A 233 29.10 -12.98 47.10
CA LEU A 233 29.91 -13.88 46.28
C LEU A 233 31.32 -13.99 46.84
N ASP A 234 31.82 -15.22 46.91
CA ASP A 234 33.23 -15.50 47.18
C ASP A 234 34.05 -15.49 45.87
N ALA A 235 35.38 -15.59 46.00
CA ALA A 235 36.29 -15.55 44.84
C ALA A 235 36.02 -16.71 43.86
N GLN A 236 35.57 -17.86 44.36
CA GLN A 236 35.23 -19.02 43.52
C GLN A 236 33.99 -18.74 42.66
N ALA A 237 32.93 -18.15 43.24
CA ALA A 237 31.74 -17.77 42.52
C ALA A 237 32.01 -16.64 41.51
N VAL A 238 32.83 -15.65 41.87
CA VAL A 238 33.26 -14.58 40.96
C VAL A 238 34.06 -15.15 39.80
N HIS A 239 35.01 -16.06 40.06
CA HIS A 239 35.75 -16.77 39.02
C HIS A 239 34.80 -17.49 38.05
N ALA A 240 33.88 -18.29 38.57
CA ALA A 240 32.94 -19.05 37.75
C ALA A 240 32.06 -18.14 36.88
N LEU A 241 31.59 -17.01 37.42
CA LEU A 241 30.82 -16.02 36.67
C LEU A 241 31.65 -15.40 35.54
N LEU A 242 32.85 -14.91 35.85
CA LEU A 242 33.74 -14.27 34.88
C LEU A 242 34.24 -15.28 33.82
N ALA A 243 34.45 -16.55 34.18
CA ALA A 243 34.84 -17.60 33.25
C ALA A 243 33.80 -17.79 32.15
N VAL A 244 32.50 -17.71 32.46
CA VAL A 244 31.44 -17.80 31.45
C VAL A 244 31.36 -16.54 30.61
N ILE A 245 31.35 -15.37 31.26
CA ILE A 245 31.08 -14.09 30.59
C ILE A 245 32.26 -13.63 29.73
N LEU A 246 33.49 -13.83 30.22
CA LEU A 246 34.72 -13.39 29.57
C LEU A 246 35.39 -14.47 28.71
N ALA A 247 34.87 -15.70 28.67
CA ALA A 247 35.38 -16.76 27.81
C ALA A 247 35.55 -16.31 26.33
N PRO A 248 34.58 -15.60 25.71
CA PRO A 248 34.78 -15.12 24.34
C PRO A 248 35.95 -14.15 24.21
N GLY A 249 36.11 -13.25 25.19
CA GLY A 249 37.24 -12.32 25.22
C GLY A 249 38.57 -13.03 25.38
N ALA A 250 38.65 -14.03 26.26
CA ALA A 250 39.83 -14.86 26.45
C ALA A 250 40.20 -15.62 25.17
N TRP A 251 39.22 -16.19 24.47
CA TRP A 251 39.44 -16.87 23.18
C TRP A 251 39.99 -15.91 22.13
N LEU A 252 39.44 -14.69 22.03
CA LEU A 252 39.87 -13.72 21.02
C LEU A 252 41.25 -13.12 21.31
N THR A 253 41.54 -12.84 22.57
CA THR A 253 42.77 -12.13 22.98
C THR A 253 43.93 -13.07 23.31
N GLY A 254 43.65 -14.35 23.59
CA GLY A 254 44.62 -15.30 24.13
C GLY A 254 45.00 -15.03 25.59
N ILE A 255 44.36 -14.06 26.25
CA ILE A 255 44.59 -13.74 27.66
C ILE A 255 43.83 -14.76 28.51
N ALA A 256 44.56 -15.53 29.31
CA ALA A 256 43.94 -16.46 30.25
C ALA A 256 43.22 -15.72 31.37
N LEU A 257 42.05 -16.22 31.79
CA LEU A 257 41.37 -15.70 32.97
C LEU A 257 42.12 -16.17 34.23
N PRO A 258 42.44 -15.26 35.18
CA PRO A 258 43.07 -15.66 36.44
C PRO A 258 42.21 -16.62 37.26
N ASP A 259 42.87 -17.49 38.03
CA ASP A 259 42.20 -18.45 38.90
C ASP A 259 41.52 -17.77 40.11
N ALA A 260 40.76 -18.56 40.87
CA ALA A 260 40.05 -18.05 42.04
C ALA A 260 41.00 -17.53 43.14
N ALA A 261 42.21 -18.09 43.25
CA ALA A 261 43.20 -17.63 44.22
C ALA A 261 43.75 -16.24 43.85
N HIS A 262 44.05 -16.01 42.58
CA HIS A 262 44.43 -14.70 42.07
C HIS A 262 43.31 -13.68 42.26
N LEU A 263 42.06 -14.06 41.95
CA LEU A 263 40.90 -13.19 42.21
C LEU A 263 40.77 -12.83 43.69
N HIS A 264 40.96 -13.77 44.60
CA HIS A 264 40.97 -13.47 46.04
C HIS A 264 42.06 -12.45 46.41
N SER A 265 43.23 -12.51 45.77
CA SER A 265 44.35 -11.59 46.05
C SER A 265 44.10 -10.13 45.66
N ILE A 266 43.19 -9.89 44.69
CA ILE A 266 42.83 -8.55 44.20
C ILE A 266 41.46 -8.08 44.70
N GLN A 267 40.87 -8.78 45.68
CA GLN A 267 39.63 -8.37 46.34
C GLN A 267 39.87 -7.07 47.13
N ALA A 268 38.90 -6.15 47.12
CA ALA A 268 39.01 -4.87 47.81
C ALA A 268 39.44 -5.05 49.28
N PRO A 269 40.42 -4.26 49.80
CA PRO A 269 40.93 -3.01 49.22
C PRO A 269 42.10 -3.19 48.22
N ALA A 270 42.58 -4.42 48.01
CA ALA A 270 43.66 -4.73 47.07
C ALA A 270 43.23 -4.49 45.62
N SER A 271 44.20 -4.37 44.71
CA SER A 271 43.93 -4.17 43.28
C SER A 271 45.18 -4.41 42.45
N GLU A 272 45.00 -4.62 41.14
CA GLU A 272 46.10 -4.79 40.18
C GLU A 272 45.93 -3.91 38.94
N ASN A 273 46.89 -3.88 38.02
CA ASN A 273 46.74 -3.15 36.77
C ASN A 273 45.61 -3.73 35.91
N ALA A 274 44.69 -2.88 35.43
CA ALA A 274 43.48 -3.33 34.74
C ALA A 274 43.66 -3.66 33.24
N ALA A 275 44.84 -3.50 32.65
CA ALA A 275 45.01 -3.59 31.20
C ALA A 275 44.51 -4.92 30.61
N ALA A 276 44.90 -6.05 31.20
CA ALA A 276 44.45 -7.38 30.77
C ALA A 276 42.92 -7.53 30.87
N TRP A 277 42.33 -7.02 31.96
CA TRP A 277 40.88 -7.02 32.18
C TRP A 277 40.13 -6.18 31.15
N LEU A 278 40.63 -4.98 30.82
CA LEU A 278 40.04 -4.12 29.80
C LEU A 278 40.01 -4.79 28.43
N HIS A 279 41.09 -5.49 28.05
CA HIS A 279 41.12 -6.27 26.81
C HIS A 279 40.11 -7.42 26.82
N LEU A 280 40.01 -8.17 27.92
CA LEU A 280 39.02 -9.24 28.07
C LEU A 280 37.57 -8.72 27.98
N PHE A 281 37.25 -7.62 28.66
CA PHE A 281 35.93 -6.99 28.57
C PHE A 281 35.64 -6.46 27.18
N ALA A 282 36.56 -5.70 26.58
CA ALA A 282 36.38 -5.13 25.25
C ALA A 282 36.19 -6.21 24.18
N ALA A 283 36.99 -7.28 24.22
CA ALA A 283 36.88 -8.42 23.32
C ALA A 283 35.57 -9.20 23.52
N SER A 284 35.11 -9.37 24.77
CA SER A 284 33.82 -10.02 25.06
C SER A 284 32.64 -9.17 24.56
N VAL A 285 32.66 -7.85 24.79
CA VAL A 285 31.65 -6.93 24.25
C VAL A 285 31.68 -6.92 22.72
N LEU A 286 32.86 -6.97 22.11
CA LEU A 286 33.01 -7.07 20.66
C LEU A 286 32.29 -8.32 20.11
N LEU A 287 32.58 -9.50 20.66
CA LEU A 287 32.05 -10.77 20.16
C LEU A 287 30.59 -11.03 20.54
N ILE A 288 30.19 -10.71 21.77
CA ILE A 288 28.83 -10.99 22.27
C ILE A 288 27.86 -9.90 21.81
N VAL A 289 28.30 -8.64 21.73
CA VAL A 289 27.39 -7.51 21.49
C VAL A 289 27.63 -6.89 20.12
N LEU A 290 28.81 -6.35 19.86
CA LEU A 290 29.03 -5.49 18.70
C LEU A 290 28.85 -6.25 17.38
N LEU A 291 29.56 -7.36 17.19
CA LEU A 291 29.49 -8.13 15.93
C LEU A 291 28.09 -8.71 15.65
N PRO A 292 27.42 -9.39 16.61
CA PRO A 292 26.08 -9.92 16.35
C PRO A 292 25.06 -8.81 16.09
N ARG A 293 25.17 -7.65 16.76
CA ARG A 293 24.29 -6.50 16.50
C ARG A 293 24.52 -5.90 15.11
N ILE A 294 25.77 -5.79 14.66
CA ILE A 294 26.08 -5.38 13.29
C ILE A 294 25.47 -6.36 12.27
N ALA A 295 25.64 -7.67 12.48
CA ALA A 295 25.06 -8.69 11.61
C ALA A 295 23.52 -8.62 11.56
N LEU A 296 22.87 -8.44 12.71
CA LEU A 296 21.41 -8.26 12.78
C LEU A 296 20.94 -6.96 12.12
N ALA A 297 21.70 -5.86 12.27
CA ALA A 297 21.42 -4.59 11.60
C ALA A 297 21.57 -4.72 10.07
N ALA A 298 22.61 -5.41 9.60
CA ALA A 298 22.83 -5.69 8.18
C ALA A 298 21.69 -6.53 7.59
N ARG A 299 21.27 -7.60 8.29
CA ARG A 299 20.12 -8.42 7.88
C ARG A 299 18.83 -7.62 7.81
N ALA A 300 18.57 -6.76 8.79
CA ALA A 300 17.41 -5.88 8.80
C ALA A 300 17.48 -4.84 7.67
N GLY A 301 18.67 -4.31 7.38
CA GLY A 301 18.92 -3.40 6.24
C GLY A 301 18.73 -4.06 4.89
N TYR A 302 19.17 -5.31 4.73
CA TYR A 302 18.91 -6.08 3.53
C TYR A 302 17.41 -6.31 3.32
N ARG A 303 16.67 -6.66 4.39
CA ARG A 303 15.21 -6.80 4.35
C ARG A 303 14.51 -5.48 4.05
N GLU A 304 14.97 -4.37 4.62
CA GLU A 304 14.48 -3.02 4.28
C GLU A 304 14.68 -2.74 2.79
N TRP A 305 15.89 -2.96 2.26
CA TRP A 305 16.20 -2.75 0.85
C TRP A 305 15.33 -3.62 -0.07
N GLN A 306 15.15 -4.90 0.25
CA GLN A 306 14.29 -5.80 -0.51
C GLN A 306 12.84 -5.28 -0.54
N LEU A 307 12.26 -4.98 0.63
CA LEU A 307 10.87 -4.52 0.74
C LEU A 307 10.65 -3.13 0.14
N ALA A 308 11.64 -2.25 0.18
CA ALA A 308 11.55 -0.93 -0.43
C ALA A 308 11.63 -0.98 -1.95
N ARG A 309 12.35 -1.95 -2.53
CA ARG A 309 12.47 -2.12 -4.00
C ARG A 309 11.36 -3.00 -4.59
N GLN A 310 10.87 -3.96 -3.82
CA GLN A 310 9.80 -4.88 -4.20
C GLN A 310 8.64 -4.72 -3.23
N PHE A 311 7.99 -3.55 -3.30
CA PHE A 311 6.89 -3.26 -2.41
C PHE A 311 5.67 -4.15 -2.78
N PRO A 312 5.07 -4.87 -1.80
CA PRO A 312 4.01 -5.82 -2.07
C PRO A 312 2.67 -5.08 -2.30
N LEU A 313 2.45 -4.61 -3.53
CA LEU A 313 1.15 -4.11 -3.97
C LEU A 313 0.53 -5.11 -4.95
N SER A 314 -0.60 -5.70 -4.57
CA SER A 314 -1.34 -6.61 -5.45
C SER A 314 -2.07 -5.82 -6.53
N LEU A 315 -1.73 -6.07 -7.79
CA LEU A 315 -2.43 -5.50 -8.94
C LEU A 315 -3.64 -6.35 -9.37
N ASN A 316 -3.98 -7.39 -8.62
CA ASN A 316 -5.12 -8.27 -8.90
C ASN A 316 -6.45 -7.72 -8.36
N GLU A 317 -6.44 -6.56 -7.69
CA GLU A 317 -7.65 -5.93 -7.20
C GLU A 317 -8.51 -5.35 -8.35
N PRO A 318 -9.85 -5.30 -8.22
CA PRO A 318 -10.76 -4.86 -9.29
C PRO A 318 -10.40 -3.50 -9.90
N TYR A 319 -10.01 -2.53 -9.07
CA TYR A 319 -9.58 -1.21 -9.50
C TYR A 319 -8.40 -1.28 -10.49
N PHE A 320 -7.36 -2.06 -10.18
CA PHE A 320 -6.19 -2.18 -11.05
C PHE A 320 -6.50 -3.01 -12.29
N GLN A 321 -7.33 -4.05 -12.18
CA GLN A 321 -7.76 -4.84 -13.33
C GLN A 321 -8.54 -3.98 -14.33
N HIS A 322 -9.43 -3.10 -13.87
CA HIS A 322 -10.12 -2.14 -14.73
C HIS A 322 -9.14 -1.23 -15.49
N LEU A 323 -8.15 -0.64 -14.78
CA LEU A 323 -7.11 0.17 -15.43
C LEU A 323 -6.27 -0.62 -16.44
N LEU A 324 -5.92 -1.86 -16.14
CA LEU A 324 -5.07 -2.69 -16.98
C LEU A 324 -5.79 -3.24 -18.21
N ARG A 325 -7.11 -3.43 -18.17
CA ARG A 325 -7.92 -3.79 -19.34
C ARG A 325 -7.79 -2.73 -20.43
N GLY A 326 -7.95 -1.45 -20.08
CA GLY A 326 -7.79 -0.33 -21.01
C GLY A 326 -6.36 -0.12 -21.52
N PHE A 327 -5.35 -0.67 -20.83
CA PHE A 327 -3.94 -0.62 -21.26
C PHE A 327 -3.55 -1.79 -22.18
N ARG A 328 -3.98 -3.02 -21.87
CA ARG A 328 -3.58 -4.24 -22.60
C ARG A 328 -4.46 -4.59 -23.79
N GLY A 329 -5.76 -4.26 -23.72
CA GLY A 329 -6.77 -4.70 -24.70
C GLY A 329 -6.98 -3.74 -25.89
N GLY A 330 -6.24 -2.64 -25.96
CA GLY A 330 -6.59 -1.52 -26.83
C GLY A 330 -7.90 -0.83 -26.39
N PRO A 331 -8.39 0.16 -27.15
CA PRO A 331 -9.65 0.82 -26.83
C PRO A 331 -10.80 -0.19 -26.86
N VAL A 332 -11.53 -0.33 -25.75
CA VAL A 332 -12.77 -1.13 -25.73
C VAL A 332 -13.73 -0.51 -26.74
N ARG A 333 -14.02 -1.22 -27.83
CA ARG A 333 -14.96 -0.75 -28.85
C ARG A 333 -16.37 -1.08 -28.38
N VAL A 334 -17.07 -0.09 -27.84
CA VAL A 334 -18.47 -0.22 -27.44
C VAL A 334 -19.32 0.12 -28.66
N ARG A 335 -20.07 -0.87 -29.12
CA ARG A 335 -20.93 -0.72 -30.29
C ARG A 335 -22.32 -0.36 -29.87
N VAL A 336 -22.86 0.72 -30.42
CA VAL A 336 -24.23 1.15 -30.19
C VAL A 336 -25.02 0.88 -31.45
N VAL A 337 -26.13 0.18 -31.30
CA VAL A 337 -27.01 -0.20 -32.39
C VAL A 337 -28.37 0.47 -32.15
N PRO A 338 -28.63 1.61 -32.80
CA PRO A 338 -29.91 2.30 -32.69
C PRO A 338 -31.01 1.49 -33.38
N PHE A 339 -32.21 1.45 -32.81
CA PHE A 339 -33.37 0.85 -33.47
C PHE A 339 -34.39 1.91 -33.87
N SER A 340 -34.69 1.99 -35.18
CA SER A 340 -35.62 2.92 -35.81
C SER A 340 -35.43 4.38 -35.35
N TYR A 341 -34.18 4.72 -34.99
CA TYR A 341 -33.84 5.94 -34.27
C TYR A 341 -32.49 6.47 -34.76
N THR A 342 -32.46 7.72 -35.24
CA THR A 342 -31.21 8.43 -35.51
C THR A 342 -30.84 9.26 -34.29
N ILE A 343 -29.65 9.02 -33.74
CA ILE A 343 -29.17 9.69 -32.53
C ILE A 343 -28.80 11.15 -32.86
N PRO A 344 -29.45 12.17 -32.24
CA PRO A 344 -29.04 13.56 -32.38
C PRO A 344 -27.62 13.82 -31.87
N GLU A 345 -26.91 14.78 -32.45
CA GLU A 345 -25.50 15.10 -32.09
C GLU A 345 -25.32 15.35 -30.58
N ALA A 346 -26.24 16.07 -29.93
CA ALA A 346 -26.20 16.29 -28.48
C ALA A 346 -26.30 15.00 -27.65
N ALA A 347 -27.08 14.02 -28.13
CA ALA A 347 -27.20 12.70 -27.49
C ALA A 347 -25.99 11.81 -27.78
N GLN A 348 -25.30 12.00 -28.92
CA GLN A 348 -24.05 11.29 -29.22
C GLN A 348 -22.96 11.68 -28.21
N THR A 349 -22.78 12.97 -27.92
CA THR A 349 -21.83 13.45 -26.91
C THR A 349 -22.12 12.87 -25.52
N GLY A 350 -23.40 12.79 -25.11
CA GLY A 350 -23.75 12.17 -23.84
C GLY A 350 -23.52 10.66 -23.83
N LEU A 351 -23.73 9.97 -24.96
CA LEU A 351 -23.42 8.55 -25.09
C LEU A 351 -21.92 8.28 -25.02
N GLU A 352 -21.09 9.13 -25.64
CA GLU A 352 -19.63 9.10 -25.47
C GLU A 352 -19.23 9.25 -24.00
N SER A 353 -19.89 10.15 -23.26
CA SER A 353 -19.63 10.35 -21.83
C SER A 353 -20.03 9.14 -20.99
N ILE A 354 -21.15 8.48 -21.30
CA ILE A 354 -21.57 7.23 -20.65
C ILE A 354 -20.56 6.12 -20.92
N VAL A 355 -20.14 5.95 -22.18
CA VAL A 355 -19.18 4.93 -22.59
C VAL A 355 -17.82 5.16 -21.93
N ALA A 356 -17.33 6.40 -21.94
CA ALA A 356 -16.08 6.77 -21.28
C ALA A 356 -16.15 6.56 -19.76
N ARG A 357 -17.31 6.78 -19.15
CA ARG A 357 -17.55 6.56 -17.72
C ARG A 357 -17.53 5.08 -17.35
N ALA A 358 -18.30 4.27 -18.05
CA ALA A 358 -18.52 2.86 -17.70
C ALA A 358 -17.40 1.93 -18.18
N PHE A 359 -16.84 2.17 -19.37
CA PHE A 359 -15.85 1.30 -19.99
C PHE A 359 -14.42 1.85 -19.92
N GLY A 360 -14.26 3.03 -19.31
CA GLY A 360 -13.00 3.74 -19.16
C GLY A 360 -12.71 4.68 -20.33
N GLY A 361 -11.95 5.75 -20.09
CA GLY A 361 -11.75 6.83 -21.06
C GLY A 361 -10.85 6.51 -22.27
N SER A 362 -10.48 5.24 -22.47
CA SER A 362 -9.90 4.75 -23.73
C SER A 362 -10.94 4.01 -24.56
N ALA A 363 -12.18 3.83 -24.08
CA ALA A 363 -13.23 3.19 -24.86
C ALA A 363 -13.56 4.01 -26.11
N ALA A 364 -13.71 3.32 -27.24
CA ALA A 364 -14.12 3.92 -28.49
C ALA A 364 -15.61 3.63 -28.71
N LEU A 365 -16.40 4.67 -28.91
CA LEU A 365 -17.80 4.56 -29.30
C LEU A 365 -17.88 4.28 -30.81
N VAL A 366 -18.60 3.23 -31.20
CA VAL A 366 -18.93 2.92 -32.59
C VAL A 366 -20.44 2.93 -32.72
N ILE A 367 -20.98 3.97 -33.38
CA ILE A 367 -22.41 4.07 -33.67
C ILE A 367 -22.66 3.39 -35.02
N GLU A 368 -23.49 2.36 -35.01
CA GLU A 368 -23.90 1.65 -36.21
C GLU A 368 -25.08 2.33 -36.89
N PRO A 369 -25.32 2.08 -38.19
CA PRO A 369 -26.54 2.52 -38.85
C PRO A 369 -27.79 2.05 -38.07
N PRO A 370 -28.84 2.88 -37.98
CA PRO A 370 -30.08 2.49 -37.33
C PRO A 370 -30.66 1.24 -37.98
N LEU A 371 -30.98 0.23 -37.17
CA LEU A 371 -31.72 -0.94 -37.62
C LEU A 371 -33.19 -0.59 -37.72
N HIS A 372 -33.81 -0.98 -38.83
CA HIS A 372 -35.24 -0.92 -39.05
C HIS A 372 -35.87 -2.29 -38.85
N TRP A 373 -37.20 -2.33 -38.67
CA TRP A 373 -37.92 -3.60 -38.43
C TRP A 373 -37.87 -4.54 -39.65
N ASP A 374 -37.64 -3.98 -40.84
CA ASP A 374 -37.52 -4.67 -42.13
C ASP A 374 -36.06 -5.06 -42.46
N ASP A 375 -35.09 -4.72 -41.60
CA ASP A 375 -33.71 -5.08 -41.83
C ASP A 375 -33.48 -6.58 -41.63
N ASP A 376 -32.91 -7.21 -42.65
CA ASP A 376 -32.57 -8.62 -42.61
C ASP A 376 -31.54 -8.93 -41.51
N ALA A 377 -31.67 -10.10 -40.88
CA ALA A 377 -30.76 -10.63 -39.86
C ALA A 377 -29.27 -10.66 -40.28
N SER A 378 -29.00 -10.48 -41.58
CA SER A 378 -27.68 -10.30 -42.17
C SER A 378 -26.92 -9.06 -41.66
N ALA A 379 -27.60 -7.99 -41.25
CA ALA A 379 -26.97 -6.79 -40.68
C ALA A 379 -26.33 -7.12 -39.31
N LEU A 380 -27.12 -7.71 -38.40
CA LEU A 380 -26.66 -8.17 -37.09
C LEU A 380 -25.53 -9.20 -37.21
N GLN A 381 -25.62 -10.12 -38.18
CA GLN A 381 -24.57 -11.11 -38.43
C GLN A 381 -23.25 -10.47 -38.88
N ARG A 382 -23.27 -9.48 -39.77
CA ARG A 382 -22.06 -8.73 -40.17
C ARG A 382 -21.44 -7.98 -38.99
N MET A 383 -22.29 -7.40 -38.15
CA MET A 383 -21.85 -6.68 -36.95
C MET A 383 -21.18 -7.64 -35.96
N ALA A 384 -21.78 -8.80 -35.68
CA ALA A 384 -21.20 -9.85 -34.84
C ALA A 384 -19.85 -10.37 -35.37
N ALA A 385 -19.69 -10.49 -36.69
CA ALA A 385 -18.44 -10.95 -37.29
C ALA A 385 -17.27 -9.94 -37.18
N SER A 386 -17.56 -8.67 -36.91
CA SER A 386 -16.56 -7.58 -37.00
C SER A 386 -15.80 -7.28 -35.71
N GLY A 387 -15.93 -8.13 -34.68
CA GLY A 387 -15.06 -8.13 -33.50
C GLY A 387 -15.82 -8.34 -32.19
N GLN A 388 -15.11 -8.74 -31.14
CA GLN A 388 -15.65 -8.99 -29.80
C GLN A 388 -15.63 -7.71 -28.97
N GLY A 389 -16.75 -7.34 -28.35
CA GLY A 389 -16.88 -6.13 -27.53
C GLY A 389 -18.29 -5.92 -26.98
N PRO A 390 -18.47 -5.01 -26.00
CA PRO A 390 -19.78 -4.68 -25.45
C PRO A 390 -20.70 -4.06 -26.50
N ILE A 391 -21.98 -4.41 -26.43
CA ILE A 391 -23.01 -3.96 -27.37
C ILE A 391 -24.16 -3.35 -26.60
N ILE A 392 -24.55 -2.16 -27.05
CA ILE A 392 -25.67 -1.39 -26.52
C ILE A 392 -26.76 -1.39 -27.60
N ALA A 393 -27.86 -2.09 -27.34
CA ALA A 393 -29.09 -1.95 -28.13
C ALA A 393 -29.79 -0.66 -27.67
N LEU A 394 -29.88 0.33 -28.56
CA LEU A 394 -30.39 1.66 -28.22
C LEU A 394 -31.81 1.85 -28.75
N PHE A 395 -32.74 2.04 -27.82
CA PHE A 395 -34.14 2.29 -28.09
C PHE A 395 -34.53 3.73 -27.72
N ASN A 396 -35.59 4.25 -28.32
CA ASN A 396 -36.11 5.57 -28.00
C ASN A 396 -37.38 5.44 -27.14
N LEU A 397 -37.42 6.13 -25.99
CA LEU A 397 -38.56 6.11 -25.08
C LEU A 397 -39.86 6.64 -25.72
N THR A 398 -39.77 7.44 -26.78
CA THR A 398 -40.96 7.90 -27.51
C THR A 398 -41.63 6.81 -28.32
N ALA A 399 -40.91 5.74 -28.67
CA ALA A 399 -41.49 4.58 -29.33
C ALA A 399 -42.36 3.77 -28.34
N THR A 400 -43.36 3.09 -28.86
CA THR A 400 -44.16 2.14 -28.07
C THR A 400 -43.47 0.77 -28.16
N PRO A 401 -43.12 0.15 -27.02
CA PRO A 401 -42.60 -1.21 -27.04
C PRO A 401 -43.71 -2.16 -27.52
N GLU A 402 -43.42 -2.91 -28.57
CA GLU A 402 -44.34 -3.83 -29.24
C GLU A 402 -43.66 -5.20 -29.35
N GLU A 403 -44.28 -6.25 -28.83
CA GLU A 403 -43.73 -7.61 -28.80
C GLU A 403 -43.42 -8.13 -30.20
N GLU A 404 -44.30 -7.87 -31.17
CA GLU A 404 -44.18 -8.34 -32.56
C GLU A 404 -43.00 -7.70 -33.30
N VAL A 405 -42.55 -6.51 -32.86
CA VAL A 405 -41.47 -5.75 -33.51
C VAL A 405 -40.17 -5.85 -32.73
N HIS A 406 -40.21 -5.63 -31.42
CA HIS A 406 -39.02 -5.53 -30.59
C HIS A 406 -38.57 -6.89 -30.04
N GLY A 407 -39.50 -7.82 -29.81
CA GLY A 407 -39.18 -9.15 -29.30
C GLY A 407 -38.25 -9.93 -30.25
N PRO A 408 -38.63 -10.11 -31.54
CA PRO A 408 -37.78 -10.78 -32.52
C PRO A 408 -36.40 -10.13 -32.68
N LEU A 409 -36.33 -8.81 -32.57
CA LEU A 409 -35.06 -8.07 -32.63
C LEU A 409 -34.17 -8.40 -31.44
N VAL A 410 -34.71 -8.37 -30.22
CA VAL A 410 -33.96 -8.71 -29.00
C VAL A 410 -33.47 -10.16 -29.06
N ASP A 411 -34.32 -11.08 -29.53
CA ASP A 411 -33.94 -12.48 -29.73
C ASP A 411 -32.86 -12.63 -30.81
N ALA A 412 -32.89 -11.82 -31.86
CA ALA A 412 -31.83 -11.76 -32.87
C ALA A 412 -30.51 -11.22 -32.27
N PHE A 413 -30.54 -10.14 -31.48
CA PHE A 413 -29.36 -9.65 -30.78
C PHE A 413 -28.74 -10.75 -29.91
N LYS A 414 -29.56 -11.47 -29.13
CA LYS A 414 -29.07 -12.60 -28.35
C LYS A 414 -28.44 -13.63 -29.31
N THR A 415 -29.19 -14.07 -30.32
CA THR A 415 -28.76 -15.03 -31.37
C THR A 415 -27.37 -14.75 -31.94
N TYR A 416 -27.08 -13.51 -32.30
CA TYR A 416 -25.82 -13.17 -32.96
C TYR A 416 -24.70 -12.77 -31.99
N PHE A 417 -25.01 -12.42 -30.73
CA PHE A 417 -24.02 -11.95 -29.74
C PHE A 417 -23.85 -12.88 -28.53
N HIS A 418 -24.12 -14.18 -28.69
CA HIS A 418 -24.21 -15.18 -27.60
C HIS A 418 -22.92 -15.56 -26.86
N ALA A 419 -21.73 -15.35 -27.42
CA ALA A 419 -20.47 -15.81 -26.80
C ALA A 419 -19.39 -14.73 -26.83
N GLY A 420 -19.06 -14.19 -25.65
CA GLY A 420 -17.98 -13.21 -25.47
C GLY A 420 -18.39 -11.73 -25.63
N HIS A 421 -19.67 -11.45 -25.88
CA HIS A 421 -20.22 -10.09 -25.88
C HIS A 421 -21.07 -9.83 -24.64
N THR A 422 -20.98 -8.63 -24.10
CA THR A 422 -21.99 -8.15 -23.15
C THR A 422 -23.02 -7.33 -23.89
N LEU A 423 -24.28 -7.74 -23.82
CA LEU A 423 -25.40 -7.05 -24.43
C LEU A 423 -26.24 -6.35 -23.36
N ILE A 424 -26.45 -5.05 -23.50
CA ILE A 424 -27.27 -4.23 -22.62
C ILE A 424 -28.24 -3.41 -23.48
N ALA A 425 -29.48 -3.23 -23.03
CA ALA A 425 -30.41 -2.28 -23.64
C ALA A 425 -30.33 -0.92 -22.95
N VAL A 426 -30.21 0.15 -23.73
CA VAL A 426 -30.35 1.53 -23.26
C VAL A 426 -31.60 2.13 -23.89
N VAL A 427 -32.47 2.72 -23.08
CA VAL A 427 -33.67 3.43 -23.53
C VAL A 427 -33.44 4.93 -23.35
N ASP A 428 -33.34 5.65 -24.46
CA ASP A 428 -33.11 7.09 -24.51
C ASP A 428 -34.40 7.87 -24.22
N ALA A 429 -34.40 8.58 -23.09
CA ALA A 429 -35.49 9.45 -22.65
C ALA A 429 -35.39 10.88 -23.19
N SER A 430 -34.30 11.26 -23.87
CA SER A 430 -34.03 12.65 -24.28
C SER A 430 -35.16 13.23 -25.14
N GLY A 431 -35.57 12.50 -26.18
CA GLY A 431 -36.63 12.94 -27.08
C GLY A 431 -37.99 13.04 -26.39
N PHE A 432 -38.25 12.16 -25.41
CA PHE A 432 -39.48 12.20 -24.63
C PHE A 432 -39.51 13.43 -23.71
N LEU A 433 -38.42 13.68 -22.97
CA LEU A 433 -38.30 14.81 -22.06
C LEU A 433 -38.34 16.16 -22.78
N ALA A 434 -37.72 16.25 -23.96
CA ALA A 434 -37.78 17.45 -24.79
C ALA A 434 -39.22 17.78 -25.25
N ARG A 435 -40.04 16.75 -25.49
CA ARG A 435 -41.43 16.91 -25.97
C ARG A 435 -42.45 17.05 -24.85
N TRP A 436 -42.20 16.43 -23.70
CA TRP A 436 -43.11 16.39 -22.54
C TRP A 436 -42.36 16.58 -21.20
N PRO A 437 -41.83 17.77 -20.92
CA PRO A 437 -40.95 18.02 -19.76
C PRO A 437 -41.64 17.92 -18.38
N ALA A 438 -42.97 17.91 -18.30
CA ALA A 438 -43.75 17.92 -17.05
C ALA A 438 -44.66 16.68 -16.86
N GLU A 439 -44.48 15.63 -17.67
CA GLU A 439 -45.33 14.43 -17.68
C GLU A 439 -44.61 13.22 -17.06
N GLU A 440 -44.21 13.35 -15.79
CA GLU A 440 -43.45 12.31 -15.06
C GLU A 440 -44.21 10.97 -14.97
N SER A 441 -45.53 11.02 -14.77
CA SER A 441 -46.38 9.82 -14.70
C SER A 441 -46.37 9.04 -16.02
N ARG A 442 -46.46 9.75 -17.15
CA ARG A 442 -46.40 9.18 -18.49
C ARG A 442 -45.02 8.63 -18.80
N GLN A 443 -43.96 9.31 -18.36
CA GLN A 443 -42.59 8.82 -18.48
C GLN A 443 -42.42 7.51 -17.71
N ALA A 444 -42.88 7.45 -16.44
CA ALA A 444 -42.80 6.26 -15.61
C ALA A 444 -43.57 5.07 -16.22
N GLN A 445 -44.76 5.33 -16.77
CA GLN A 445 -45.54 4.31 -17.47
C GLN A 445 -44.80 3.76 -18.70
N ARG A 446 -44.16 4.63 -19.48
CA ARG A 446 -43.37 4.23 -20.65
C ARG A 446 -42.13 3.43 -20.24
N ARG A 447 -41.40 3.86 -19.20
CA ARG A 447 -40.25 3.12 -18.67
C ARG A 447 -40.65 1.72 -18.25
N LYS A 448 -41.75 1.60 -17.49
CA LYS A 448 -42.29 0.31 -17.06
C LYS A 448 -42.65 -0.61 -18.22
N ALA A 449 -43.26 -0.08 -19.29
CA ALA A 449 -43.59 -0.89 -20.47
C ALA A 449 -42.33 -1.44 -21.17
N TRP A 450 -41.25 -0.65 -21.23
CA TRP A 450 -39.96 -1.10 -21.73
C TRP A 450 -39.30 -2.13 -20.79
N ASP A 451 -39.39 -1.93 -19.48
CA ASP A 451 -38.90 -2.89 -18.48
C ASP A 451 -39.62 -4.24 -18.57
N GLU A 452 -40.94 -4.23 -18.78
CA GLU A 452 -41.76 -5.43 -18.94
C GLU A 452 -41.37 -6.21 -20.21
N LEU A 453 -41.23 -5.54 -21.37
CA LEU A 453 -40.84 -6.18 -22.63
C LEU A 453 -39.40 -6.72 -22.57
N LEU A 454 -38.42 -5.89 -22.23
CA LEU A 454 -37.01 -6.29 -22.22
C LEU A 454 -36.73 -7.31 -21.10
N GLY A 455 -37.43 -7.19 -19.97
CA GLY A 455 -37.41 -8.16 -18.88
C GLY A 455 -37.93 -9.53 -19.29
N ALA A 456 -39.00 -9.60 -20.10
CA ALA A 456 -39.52 -10.87 -20.64
C ALA A 456 -38.46 -11.60 -21.49
N HIS A 457 -37.66 -10.85 -22.26
CA HIS A 457 -36.54 -11.38 -23.04
C HIS A 457 -35.21 -11.48 -22.25
N ARG A 458 -35.21 -11.20 -20.94
CA ARG A 458 -34.03 -11.23 -20.06
C ARG A 458 -32.86 -10.36 -20.55
N LEU A 459 -33.16 -9.18 -21.09
CA LEU A 459 -32.15 -8.20 -21.46
C LEU A 459 -32.11 -7.09 -20.39
N PRO A 460 -30.96 -6.85 -19.71
CA PRO A 460 -30.84 -5.75 -18.76
C PRO A 460 -31.11 -4.41 -19.45
N VAL A 461 -31.97 -3.60 -18.83
CA VAL A 461 -32.41 -2.31 -19.36
C VAL A 461 -31.89 -1.17 -18.49
N ILE A 462 -31.42 -0.11 -19.15
CA ILE A 462 -30.93 1.11 -18.52
C ILE A 462 -31.63 2.30 -19.16
N HIS A 463 -32.28 3.12 -18.35
CA HIS A 463 -32.96 4.32 -18.82
C HIS A 463 -32.03 5.53 -18.68
N ALA A 464 -31.71 6.19 -19.79
CA ALA A 464 -30.79 7.31 -19.80
C ALA A 464 -31.39 8.54 -20.49
N ASN A 465 -31.11 9.73 -19.97
CA ASN A 465 -31.28 10.97 -20.73
C ASN A 465 -29.95 11.26 -21.44
N LEU A 466 -29.81 10.85 -22.69
CA LEU A 466 -28.55 11.03 -23.43
C LEU A 466 -28.15 12.50 -23.63
N VAL A 467 -29.07 13.47 -23.59
CA VAL A 467 -28.71 14.90 -23.69
C VAL A 467 -28.15 15.44 -22.37
N ALA A 468 -28.60 14.92 -21.22
CA ALA A 468 -28.10 15.28 -19.90
C ALA A 468 -28.03 14.03 -19.00
N PRO A 469 -27.02 13.16 -19.21
CA PRO A 469 -26.96 11.87 -18.56
C PRO A 469 -26.57 12.01 -17.08
N ASP A 470 -27.29 11.30 -16.21
CA ASP A 470 -26.84 11.04 -14.84
C ASP A 470 -25.80 9.92 -14.87
N LEU A 471 -24.54 10.32 -15.07
CA LEU A 471 -23.42 9.39 -15.23
C LEU A 471 -23.21 8.48 -14.01
N GLN A 472 -23.56 8.93 -12.81
CA GLN A 472 -23.37 8.15 -11.59
C GLN A 472 -24.45 7.06 -11.43
N ALA A 473 -25.71 7.41 -11.70
CA ALA A 473 -26.80 6.44 -11.71
C ALA A 473 -26.55 5.38 -12.80
N ILE A 474 -26.19 5.82 -14.01
CA ILE A 474 -25.93 4.93 -15.15
C ILE A 474 -24.75 3.99 -14.90
N GLU A 475 -23.64 4.46 -14.31
CA GLU A 475 -22.50 3.59 -13.93
C GLU A 475 -22.95 2.47 -12.98
N THR A 476 -23.78 2.80 -11.98
CA THR A 476 -24.30 1.83 -11.01
C THR A 476 -25.20 0.79 -11.68
N ASP A 477 -26.07 1.22 -12.59
CA ASP A 477 -26.97 0.34 -13.33
C ASP A 477 -26.22 -0.57 -14.30
N ILE A 478 -25.20 -0.04 -14.97
CA ILE A 478 -24.32 -0.81 -15.86
C ILE A 478 -23.55 -1.88 -15.06
N ASP A 479 -22.94 -1.52 -13.93
CA ASP A 479 -22.22 -2.47 -13.07
C ASP A 479 -23.15 -3.59 -12.56
N ALA A 480 -24.40 -3.26 -12.20
CA ALA A 480 -25.40 -4.23 -11.80
C ALA A 480 -25.80 -5.18 -12.94
N ALA A 481 -25.92 -4.66 -14.16
CA ALA A 481 -26.20 -5.45 -15.36
C ALA A 481 -25.05 -6.41 -15.72
N PHE A 482 -23.80 -5.98 -15.56
CA PHE A 482 -22.64 -6.86 -15.75
C PHE A 482 -22.59 -7.99 -14.72
N ALA A 483 -22.85 -7.67 -13.44
CA ALA A 483 -22.80 -8.64 -12.36
C ALA A 483 -23.90 -9.73 -12.44
N SER A 484 -25.05 -9.43 -13.04
CA SER A 484 -26.11 -10.42 -13.27
C SER A 484 -25.76 -11.39 -14.40
N GLN A 485 -25.15 -10.91 -15.49
CA GLN A 485 -24.74 -11.73 -16.64
C GLN A 485 -23.54 -12.65 -16.35
N GLU A 486 -22.57 -12.23 -15.53
CA GLU A 486 -21.46 -13.11 -15.11
C GLU A 486 -21.93 -14.30 -14.26
N LYS A 487 -22.97 -14.11 -13.43
CA LYS A 487 -23.56 -15.20 -12.62
C LYS A 487 -24.27 -16.24 -13.49
N GLU A 488 -24.99 -15.83 -14.53
CA GLU A 488 -25.67 -16.76 -15.44
C GLU A 488 -24.67 -17.61 -16.24
N THR A 489 -23.56 -17.02 -16.67
CA THR A 489 -22.53 -17.74 -17.45
C THR A 489 -21.82 -18.81 -16.60
N THR A 490 -21.69 -18.60 -15.28
CA THR A 490 -21.03 -19.54 -14.34
C THR A 490 -21.93 -20.70 -13.92
N VAL A 491 -23.25 -20.59 -14.07
CA VAL A 491 -24.22 -21.66 -13.72
C VAL A 491 -24.45 -22.65 -14.87
N ILE A 492 -24.09 -22.27 -16.10
CA ILE A 492 -24.26 -23.07 -17.32
C ILE A 492 -22.97 -23.81 -17.71
N SER A 493 -21.82 -23.42 -17.14
CA SER A 493 -20.53 -24.16 -17.20
C SER A 493 -20.39 -25.14 -16.04
#